data_AF-A0A7Y7NCN0-F1
#
_entry.id   AF-A0A7Y7NCN0-F1
#
_cell.length_a   1.000
_cell.length_b   1.000
_cell.length_c   1.000
_cell.angle_alpha   90.00
_cell.angle_beta   90.00
_cell.angle_gamma   90.00
#
_symmetry.space_group_name_H-M   'P 1'
#
loop_
_entity.id
_entity.type
_entity.pdbx_description
1 polymer ?
#
loop_
_entity_poly.entity_id
_entity_poly.type
_entity_poly.pdbx_seq_one_letter_code
_entity_poly.pdbx_strand_id
1 'polypeptide(L)'
;MAFKKAVRQRVKARIGLCGPAGSGKTMSALKLAFGIVGTEGRIAILDTENESASLYAHLGNYDVDVIKPPFTVDKYISGIREAEKKGYNLLIIDSLSHAWAGTGGILELVDAKTVSANGNKFAGWREATPKHNSLVDAMLQSPLHIIATMRSKTEYILVEDEKGKKVPKKVGLAPVQREGVDYEFALVFDIDQERHIATSSKDRTGIFDGFFGKLAEEHGRAIREWLYSGEAAERPLSQAEQQPEGPQFITNDQLQELETKITQVGANREKFLAFLGVKTLAELPSDQMAIAVKALDAKPKNGEKPVSKVTEITTALAARRIPFKMEEATGEVHATPSYQDTPSKEFLKAKGFRWNSSGKAWVYREAA
;
A
#
# COMPACT_ATOMS: atom_id res chain seq x y z
N MET A 1 -4.89 6.13 23.79
CA MET A 1 -4.81 4.66 23.77
C MET A 1 -5.77 4.12 24.82
N ALA A 2 -6.61 3.14 24.48
CA ALA A 2 -7.54 2.50 25.41
C ALA A 2 -7.35 0.99 25.35
N PHE A 3 -7.22 0.34 26.51
CA PHE A 3 -7.19 -1.12 26.60
C PHE A 3 -8.58 -1.68 26.33
N LYS A 4 -8.68 -2.72 25.50
CA LYS A 4 -9.92 -3.46 25.24
C LYS A 4 -9.76 -4.92 25.66
N LYS A 5 -10.87 -5.55 26.04
CA LYS A 5 -10.91 -6.99 26.33
C LYS A 5 -10.43 -7.74 25.08
N ALA A 6 -9.48 -8.66 25.25
CA ALA A 6 -8.98 -9.47 24.16
C ALA A 6 -10.09 -10.42 23.68
N VAL A 7 -10.32 -10.43 22.36
CA VAL A 7 -11.24 -11.34 21.69
C VAL A 7 -10.45 -12.00 20.56
N ARG A 8 -10.57 -13.32 20.43
CA ARG A 8 -9.93 -14.05 19.32
C ARG A 8 -10.69 -13.74 18.04
N GLN A 9 -10.12 -12.88 17.21
CA GLN A 9 -10.62 -12.60 15.88
C GLN A 9 -10.26 -13.73 14.91
N ARG A 10 -11.02 -13.87 13.82
CA ARG A 10 -10.61 -14.72 12.69
C ARG A 10 -9.26 -14.26 12.16
N VAL A 11 -8.29 -15.17 12.14
CA VAL A 11 -6.93 -14.91 11.65
C VAL A 11 -6.63 -15.73 10.40
N LYS A 12 -5.56 -15.36 9.69
CA LYS A 12 -5.05 -16.13 8.56
C LYS A 12 -3.99 -17.11 9.03
N ALA A 13 -3.90 -18.25 8.35
CA ALA A 13 -2.88 -19.25 8.64
C ALA A 13 -1.50 -18.72 8.25
N ARG A 14 -0.55 -18.88 9.15
CA ARG A 14 0.89 -18.64 8.94
C ARG A 14 1.61 -19.89 9.40
N ILE A 15 1.97 -20.75 8.47
CA ILE A 15 2.52 -22.07 8.76
C ILE A 15 3.93 -22.18 8.17
N GLY A 16 4.90 -22.56 8.99
CA GLY A 16 6.24 -22.94 8.56
C GLY A 16 6.38 -24.47 8.51
N LEU A 17 6.91 -25.00 7.42
CA LEU A 17 7.29 -26.42 7.33
C LEU A 17 8.79 -26.53 7.12
N CYS A 18 9.49 -27.01 8.13
CA CYS A 18 10.94 -27.15 8.15
C CYS A 18 11.34 -28.61 7.90
N GLY A 19 12.47 -28.83 7.25
CA GLY A 19 13.03 -30.17 7.10
C GLY A 19 14.07 -30.29 5.98
N PRO A 20 14.90 -31.34 6.01
CA PRO A 20 15.90 -31.60 4.98
C PRO A 20 15.27 -31.82 3.58
N ALA A 21 16.09 -31.80 2.53
CA ALA A 21 15.64 -32.19 1.20
C ALA A 21 15.08 -33.63 1.22
N GLY A 22 13.97 -33.86 0.52
CA GLY A 22 13.32 -35.18 0.50
C GLY A 22 12.45 -35.51 1.73
N SER A 23 12.27 -34.61 2.71
CA SER A 23 11.41 -34.89 3.87
C SER A 23 9.91 -34.83 3.62
N GLY A 24 9.47 -34.47 2.41
CA GLY A 24 8.03 -34.41 2.08
C GLY A 24 7.34 -33.10 2.47
N LYS A 25 8.08 -31.98 2.53
CA LYS A 25 7.54 -30.63 2.83
C LYS A 25 6.43 -30.23 1.85
N THR A 26 6.68 -30.30 0.55
CA THR A 26 5.72 -29.94 -0.52
C THR A 26 4.43 -30.73 -0.40
N MET A 27 4.53 -32.06 -0.26
CA MET A 27 3.37 -32.93 -0.08
C MET A 27 2.60 -32.61 1.19
N SER A 28 3.31 -32.36 2.30
CA SER A 28 2.67 -31.99 3.58
C SER A 28 1.98 -30.63 3.49
N ALA A 29 2.59 -29.66 2.81
CA ALA A 29 2.03 -28.34 2.56
C ALA A 29 0.73 -28.43 1.76
N LEU A 30 0.73 -29.21 0.67
CA LEU A 30 -0.46 -29.46 -0.15
C LEU A 30 -1.59 -30.10 0.65
N LYS A 31 -1.30 -31.16 1.42
CA LYS A 31 -2.30 -31.82 2.27
C LYS A 31 -2.93 -30.86 3.28
N LEU A 32 -2.11 -30.08 3.98
CA LEU A 32 -2.62 -29.04 4.89
C LEU A 32 -3.44 -28.01 4.13
N ALA A 33 -2.96 -27.55 2.97
CA ALA A 33 -3.63 -26.55 2.17
C ALA A 33 -5.04 -26.97 1.76
N PHE A 34 -5.20 -28.19 1.21
CA PHE A 34 -6.51 -28.74 0.84
C PHE A 34 -7.47 -28.76 2.04
N GLY A 35 -7.01 -29.18 3.21
CA GLY A 35 -7.84 -29.17 4.42
C GLY A 35 -8.21 -27.76 4.89
N ILE A 36 -7.29 -26.81 4.79
CA ILE A 36 -7.49 -25.42 5.22
C ILE A 36 -8.52 -24.71 4.33
N VAL A 37 -8.41 -24.86 3.00
CA VAL A 37 -9.28 -24.12 2.06
C VAL A 37 -10.57 -24.88 1.72
N GLY A 38 -10.57 -26.22 1.84
CA GLY A 38 -11.68 -27.10 1.46
C GLY A 38 -11.84 -27.26 -0.05
N THR A 39 -12.90 -27.95 -0.48
CA THR A 39 -13.11 -28.37 -1.88
C THR A 39 -13.22 -27.21 -2.87
N GLU A 40 -13.84 -26.10 -2.46
CA GLU A 40 -14.04 -24.91 -3.30
C GLU A 40 -12.86 -23.92 -3.25
N GLY A 41 -11.87 -24.22 -2.41
CA GLY A 41 -10.76 -23.32 -2.16
C GLY A 41 -9.70 -23.37 -3.24
N ARG A 42 -9.18 -22.19 -3.62
CA ARG A 42 -8.13 -22.06 -4.61
C ARG A 42 -6.75 -21.98 -3.95
N ILE A 43 -5.83 -22.83 -4.40
CA ILE A 43 -4.46 -22.93 -3.91
C ILE A 43 -3.51 -22.51 -5.03
N ALA A 44 -2.53 -21.68 -4.70
CA ALA A 44 -1.39 -21.38 -5.57
C ALA A 44 -0.08 -21.76 -4.88
N ILE A 45 0.95 -22.08 -5.67
CA ILE A 45 2.29 -22.39 -5.20
C ILE A 45 3.30 -21.51 -5.94
N LEU A 46 4.14 -20.78 -5.19
CA LEU A 46 5.38 -20.20 -5.70
C LEU A 46 6.49 -21.26 -5.55
N ASP A 47 6.84 -21.92 -6.66
CA ASP A 47 7.79 -23.03 -6.71
C ASP A 47 9.18 -22.54 -7.13
N THR A 48 10.16 -22.69 -6.24
CA THR A 48 11.58 -22.42 -6.46
C THR A 48 12.40 -23.71 -6.49
N GLU A 49 11.75 -24.85 -6.31
CA GLU A 49 12.30 -26.21 -6.18
C GLU A 49 12.26 -26.95 -7.52
N ASN A 50 12.43 -26.21 -8.63
CA ASN A 50 12.52 -26.72 -10.00
C ASN A 50 11.31 -27.57 -10.42
N GLU A 51 10.11 -27.01 -10.28
CA GLU A 51 8.84 -27.64 -10.71
C GLU A 51 8.48 -28.92 -9.92
N SER A 52 9.07 -29.11 -8.74
CA SER A 52 8.76 -30.24 -7.86
C SER A 52 7.29 -30.25 -7.42
N ALA A 53 6.64 -29.08 -7.35
CA ALA A 53 5.24 -28.99 -7.01
C ALA A 53 4.35 -29.68 -8.05
N SER A 54 4.69 -29.61 -9.33
CA SER A 54 3.92 -30.22 -10.43
C SER A 54 3.86 -31.74 -10.35
N LEU A 55 4.82 -32.39 -9.68
CA LEU A 55 4.84 -33.85 -9.49
C LEU A 55 3.67 -34.35 -8.63
N TYR A 56 3.04 -33.47 -7.86
CA TYR A 56 1.94 -33.77 -6.97
C TYR A 56 0.56 -33.44 -7.55
N ALA A 57 0.45 -33.19 -8.85
CA ALA A 57 -0.80 -32.75 -9.48
C ALA A 57 -1.95 -33.76 -9.30
N HIS A 58 -1.62 -35.03 -9.05
CA HIS A 58 -2.56 -36.08 -8.73
C HIS A 58 -3.28 -35.91 -7.37
N LEU A 59 -2.80 -35.03 -6.49
CA LEU A 59 -3.42 -34.77 -5.17
C LEU A 59 -4.65 -33.86 -5.25
N GLY A 60 -4.80 -33.06 -6.30
CA GLY A 60 -5.92 -32.14 -6.47
C GLY A 60 -5.56 -30.91 -7.29
N ASN A 61 -6.49 -29.96 -7.36
CA ASN A 61 -6.34 -28.76 -8.19
C ASN A 61 -5.58 -27.65 -7.43
N TYR A 62 -4.50 -27.19 -8.03
CA TYR A 62 -3.74 -26.00 -7.59
C TYR A 62 -2.97 -25.44 -8.78
N ASP A 63 -2.65 -24.15 -8.71
CA ASP A 63 -1.86 -23.46 -9.73
C ASP A 63 -0.41 -23.30 -9.25
N VAL A 64 0.55 -23.35 -10.17
CA VAL A 64 1.98 -23.22 -9.87
C VAL A 64 2.56 -22.05 -10.67
N ASP A 65 3.30 -21.18 -9.99
CA ASP A 65 4.17 -20.17 -10.59
C ASP A 65 5.63 -20.46 -10.19
N VAL A 66 6.52 -20.55 -11.18
CA VAL A 66 7.89 -21.03 -10.99
C VAL A 66 8.85 -19.85 -10.90
N ILE A 67 9.49 -19.67 -9.75
CA ILE A 67 10.53 -18.67 -9.56
C ILE A 67 11.89 -19.29 -9.88
N LYS A 68 12.47 -18.90 -11.01
CA LYS A 68 13.84 -19.27 -11.40
C LYS A 68 14.88 -18.26 -10.86
N PRO A 69 16.15 -18.67 -10.67
CA PRO A 69 17.24 -17.77 -10.34
C PRO A 69 17.27 -16.52 -11.26
N PRO A 70 17.64 -15.34 -10.75
CA PRO A 70 17.96 -15.05 -9.34
C PRO A 70 16.71 -15.04 -8.45
N PHE A 71 16.82 -15.57 -7.24
CA PHE A 71 15.75 -15.70 -6.23
C PHE A 71 15.58 -14.42 -5.40
N THR A 72 15.45 -13.29 -6.09
CA THR A 72 15.35 -11.97 -5.45
C THR A 72 14.04 -11.83 -4.66
N VAL A 73 14.08 -11.17 -3.50
CA VAL A 73 12.90 -10.79 -2.71
C VAL A 73 11.75 -10.23 -3.55
N ASP A 74 12.07 -9.35 -4.51
CA ASP A 74 11.07 -8.65 -5.32
C ASP A 74 10.21 -9.63 -6.16
N LYS A 75 10.76 -10.77 -6.59
CA LYS A 75 10.01 -11.84 -7.27
C LYS A 75 9.02 -12.53 -6.34
N TYR A 76 9.42 -12.83 -5.11
CA TYR A 76 8.54 -13.46 -4.12
C TYR A 76 7.40 -12.51 -3.74
N ILE A 77 7.70 -11.23 -3.48
CA ILE A 77 6.67 -10.23 -3.18
C ILE A 77 5.71 -10.10 -4.36
N SER A 78 6.22 -10.03 -5.59
CA SER A 78 5.38 -9.96 -6.80
C SER A 78 4.46 -11.17 -6.93
N GLY A 79 4.98 -12.39 -6.72
CA GLY A 79 4.18 -13.62 -6.73
C GLY A 79 3.11 -13.64 -5.64
N ILE A 80 3.42 -13.16 -4.43
CA ILE A 80 2.42 -13.00 -3.34
C ILE A 80 1.31 -12.04 -3.79
N ARG A 81 1.67 -10.87 -4.33
CA ARG A 81 0.68 -9.87 -4.79
C ARG A 81 -0.14 -10.37 -5.98
N GLU A 82 0.46 -11.15 -6.88
CA GLU A 82 -0.26 -11.76 -8.00
C GLU A 82 -1.27 -12.79 -7.50
N ALA A 83 -0.88 -13.64 -6.53
CA ALA A 83 -1.81 -14.59 -5.93
C ALA A 83 -2.97 -13.88 -5.21
N GLU A 84 -2.70 -12.77 -4.53
CA GLU A 84 -3.73 -11.92 -3.93
C GLU A 84 -4.70 -11.39 -4.99
N LYS A 85 -4.16 -10.81 -6.07
CA LYS A 85 -4.93 -10.23 -7.17
C LYS A 85 -5.80 -11.27 -7.89
N LYS A 86 -5.30 -12.49 -8.07
CA LYS A 86 -6.03 -13.60 -8.70
C LYS A 86 -7.06 -14.25 -7.78
N GLY A 87 -7.16 -13.81 -6.52
CA GLY A 87 -8.19 -14.27 -5.58
C GLY A 87 -7.99 -15.71 -5.11
N TYR A 88 -6.73 -16.17 -4.97
CA TYR A 88 -6.48 -17.43 -4.29
C TYR A 88 -6.90 -17.35 -2.82
N ASN A 89 -7.08 -18.49 -2.17
CA ASN A 89 -7.35 -18.54 -0.73
C ASN A 89 -6.08 -18.81 0.07
N LEU A 90 -5.18 -19.61 -0.49
CA LEU A 90 -3.94 -20.02 0.15
C LEU A 90 -2.79 -19.99 -0.87
N LEU A 91 -1.65 -19.45 -0.42
CA LEU A 91 -0.40 -19.50 -1.15
C LEU A 91 0.63 -20.34 -0.39
N ILE A 92 1.22 -21.31 -1.09
CA ILE A 92 2.38 -22.06 -0.63
C ILE A 92 3.64 -21.41 -1.24
N ILE A 93 4.65 -21.13 -0.43
CA ILE A 93 5.97 -20.68 -0.89
C ILE A 93 6.94 -21.84 -0.68
N ASP A 94 7.34 -22.48 -1.78
CA ASP A 94 8.15 -23.69 -1.78
C ASP A 94 9.43 -23.49 -2.63
N SER A 95 10.52 -22.98 -2.09
CA SER A 95 10.81 -22.76 -0.68
C SER A 95 11.34 -21.36 -0.38
N LEU A 96 11.05 -20.89 0.82
CA LEU A 96 11.53 -19.59 1.32
C LEU A 96 13.07 -19.55 1.49
N SER A 97 13.70 -20.73 1.60
CA SER A 97 15.16 -20.84 1.76
C SER A 97 15.94 -20.29 0.57
N HIS A 98 15.38 -20.34 -0.64
CA HIS A 98 16.05 -19.81 -1.84
C HIS A 98 16.11 -18.28 -1.83
N ALA A 99 15.11 -17.59 -1.26
CA ALA A 99 15.15 -16.14 -1.05
C ALA A 99 16.30 -15.72 -0.11
N TRP A 100 16.70 -16.61 0.80
CA TRP A 100 17.78 -16.36 1.74
C TRP A 100 19.16 -16.71 1.17
N ALA A 101 19.36 -17.98 0.81
CA ALA A 101 20.67 -18.55 0.50
C ALA A 101 20.81 -19.03 -0.96
N GLY A 102 19.78 -18.88 -1.79
CA GLY A 102 19.87 -19.18 -3.22
C GLY A 102 20.56 -18.07 -4.00
N THR A 103 20.90 -18.35 -5.26
CA THR A 103 21.47 -17.36 -6.19
C THR A 103 20.62 -16.10 -6.29
N GLY A 104 21.21 -14.93 -6.07
CA GLY A 104 20.55 -13.63 -6.01
C GLY A 104 19.67 -13.42 -4.76
N GLY A 105 19.73 -14.32 -3.78
CA GLY A 105 19.08 -14.19 -2.49
C GLY A 105 19.77 -13.19 -1.56
N ILE A 106 19.29 -13.10 -0.32
CA ILE A 106 19.77 -12.12 0.67
C ILE A 106 21.26 -12.26 0.97
N LEU A 107 21.80 -13.48 1.11
CA LEU A 107 23.22 -13.67 1.44
C LEU A 107 24.15 -13.15 0.31
N GLU A 108 23.84 -13.47 -0.95
CA GLU A 108 24.62 -12.93 -2.08
C GLU A 108 24.47 -11.42 -2.21
N LEU A 109 23.29 -10.86 -1.90
CA LEU A 109 23.11 -9.40 -1.84
C LEU A 109 24.01 -8.77 -0.78
N VAL A 110 24.10 -9.36 0.42
CA VAL A 110 24.99 -8.89 1.49
C VAL A 110 26.44 -8.92 1.00
N ASP A 111 26.88 -10.01 0.38
CA ASP A 111 28.24 -10.16 -0.11
C ASP A 111 28.55 -9.13 -1.21
N ALA A 112 27.68 -8.98 -2.21
CA ALA A 112 27.84 -8.00 -3.28
C ALA A 112 27.93 -6.55 -2.76
N LYS A 113 27.09 -6.20 -1.78
CA LYS A 113 27.10 -4.86 -1.16
C LYS A 113 28.28 -4.66 -0.23
N THR A 114 28.76 -5.71 0.42
CA THR A 114 29.99 -5.69 1.24
C THR A 114 31.22 -5.41 0.35
N VAL A 115 31.33 -6.09 -0.80
CA VAL A 115 32.41 -5.84 -1.77
C VAL A 115 32.36 -4.41 -2.29
N SER A 116 31.17 -3.92 -2.65
CA SER A 116 30.97 -2.54 -3.11
C SER A 116 31.28 -1.49 -2.03
N ALA A 117 31.27 -1.87 -0.76
CA ALA A 117 31.56 -1.02 0.40
C ALA A 117 32.96 -1.29 0.99
N ASN A 118 33.93 -1.69 0.16
CA ASN A 118 35.32 -1.95 0.55
C ASN A 118 35.46 -2.95 1.72
N GLY A 119 34.64 -4.00 1.72
CA GLY A 119 34.70 -5.06 2.74
C GLY A 119 33.84 -4.79 3.98
N ASN A 120 33.10 -3.69 4.03
CA ASN A 120 32.25 -3.38 5.19
C ASN A 120 30.95 -4.22 5.20
N LYS A 121 30.95 -5.32 5.95
CA LYS A 121 29.78 -6.21 6.12
C LYS A 121 28.57 -5.50 6.72
N PHE A 122 28.77 -4.50 7.59
CA PHE A 122 27.67 -3.74 8.17
C PHE A 122 26.90 -2.96 7.09
N ALA A 123 27.62 -2.37 6.13
CA ALA A 123 27.00 -1.70 4.99
C ALA A 123 26.19 -2.67 4.11
N GLY A 124 26.67 -3.90 3.93
CA GLY A 124 25.91 -4.96 3.24
C GLY A 124 24.60 -5.30 3.93
N TRP A 125 24.64 -5.52 5.25
CA TRP A 125 23.44 -5.81 6.04
C TRP A 125 22.47 -4.64 6.14
N ARG A 126 22.96 -3.39 6.13
CA ARG A 126 22.12 -2.18 6.11
C ARG A 126 21.21 -2.13 4.88
N GLU A 127 21.68 -2.64 3.74
CA GLU A 127 20.89 -2.72 2.50
C GLU A 127 20.01 -3.98 2.43
N ALA A 128 20.52 -5.12 2.93
CA ALA A 128 19.83 -6.40 2.81
C ALA A 128 18.70 -6.59 3.84
N THR A 129 18.86 -6.06 5.05
CA THR A 129 17.88 -6.20 6.14
C THR A 129 16.49 -5.65 5.76
N PRO A 130 16.35 -4.43 5.20
CA PRO A 130 15.05 -3.92 4.77
C PRO A 130 14.36 -4.81 3.74
N LYS A 131 15.11 -5.38 2.78
CA LYS A 131 14.56 -6.31 1.78
C LYS A 131 14.10 -7.63 2.40
N HIS A 132 14.87 -8.18 3.33
CA HIS A 132 14.44 -9.37 4.05
C HIS A 132 13.13 -9.10 4.83
N ASN A 133 13.07 -7.98 5.56
CA ASN A 133 11.90 -7.60 6.33
C ASN A 133 10.67 -7.38 5.42
N SER A 134 10.84 -6.76 4.26
CA SER A 134 9.71 -6.56 3.33
C SER A 134 9.10 -7.86 2.81
N LEU A 135 9.91 -8.92 2.66
CA LEU A 135 9.39 -10.25 2.32
C LEU A 135 8.58 -10.86 3.47
N VAL A 136 9.12 -10.78 4.70
CA VAL A 136 8.43 -11.24 5.91
C VAL A 136 7.10 -10.50 6.08
N ASP A 137 7.11 -9.17 5.98
CA ASP A 137 5.92 -8.33 6.08
C ASP A 137 4.89 -8.68 5.00
N ALA A 138 5.32 -8.91 3.75
CA ALA A 138 4.42 -9.31 2.67
C ALA A 138 3.70 -10.64 2.98
N MET A 139 4.40 -11.63 3.53
CA MET A 139 3.79 -12.89 3.94
C MET A 139 2.83 -12.71 5.13
N LEU A 140 3.24 -11.95 6.15
CA LEU A 140 2.46 -11.76 7.37
C LEU A 140 1.19 -10.95 7.15
N GLN A 141 1.25 -9.93 6.30
CA GLN A 141 0.13 -9.01 6.03
C GLN A 141 -0.80 -9.51 4.90
N SER A 142 -0.44 -10.58 4.19
CA SER A 142 -1.25 -11.09 3.09
C SER A 142 -2.67 -11.49 3.53
N PRO A 143 -3.74 -11.15 2.79
CA PRO A 143 -5.09 -11.64 3.07
C PRO A 143 -5.24 -13.15 2.80
N LEU A 144 -4.25 -13.79 2.16
CA LEU A 144 -4.20 -15.22 1.91
C LEU A 144 -3.82 -15.99 3.18
N HIS A 145 -4.16 -17.28 3.24
CA HIS A 145 -3.44 -18.22 4.10
C HIS A 145 -2.04 -18.44 3.49
N ILE A 146 -0.99 -18.50 4.32
CA ILE A 146 0.39 -18.70 3.86
C ILE A 146 0.96 -19.95 4.51
N ILE A 147 1.50 -20.84 3.68
CA ILE A 147 2.38 -21.93 4.10
C ILE A 147 3.75 -21.69 3.45
N ALA A 148 4.81 -21.61 4.24
CA ALA A 148 6.17 -21.47 3.73
C ALA A 148 6.97 -22.72 4.08
N THR A 149 7.62 -23.32 3.09
CA THR A 149 8.56 -24.41 3.33
C THR A 149 9.97 -23.84 3.49
N MET A 150 10.75 -24.46 4.37
CA MET A 150 12.15 -24.11 4.62
C MET A 150 12.97 -25.39 4.65
N ARG A 151 14.09 -25.37 3.94
CA ARG A 151 15.11 -26.42 4.04
C ARG A 151 15.81 -26.27 5.40
N SER A 152 16.14 -27.37 6.06
CA SER A 152 16.96 -27.33 7.28
C SER A 152 18.43 -27.62 6.96
N LYS A 153 19.35 -26.99 7.69
CA LYS A 153 20.75 -27.42 7.78
C LYS A 153 20.78 -28.84 8.31
N THR A 154 21.66 -29.67 7.77
CA THR A 154 21.67 -31.09 8.07
C THR A 154 23.00 -31.51 8.65
N GLU A 155 22.96 -32.19 9.80
CA GLU A 155 24.10 -32.89 10.37
C GLU A 155 23.84 -34.39 10.42
N TYR A 156 24.92 -35.18 10.34
CA TYR A 156 24.86 -36.62 10.54
C TYR A 156 25.17 -36.90 12.00
N ILE A 157 24.18 -37.38 12.75
CA ILE A 157 24.37 -37.91 14.10
C ILE A 157 24.34 -39.43 14.07
N LEU A 158 25.11 -40.09 14.93
CA LEU A 158 25.01 -41.54 15.10
C LEU A 158 23.89 -41.84 16.09
N VAL A 159 22.82 -42.47 15.63
CA VAL A 159 21.71 -42.92 16.48
C VAL A 159 21.80 -44.43 16.62
N GLU A 160 21.53 -44.94 17.82
CA GLU A 160 21.49 -46.37 18.09
C GLU A 160 20.13 -46.93 17.64
N ASP A 161 20.14 -47.94 16.77
CA ASP A 161 18.91 -48.61 16.33
C ASP A 161 18.34 -49.53 17.43
N GLU A 162 17.15 -50.09 17.21
CA GLU A 162 16.48 -51.02 18.14
C GLU A 162 17.30 -52.28 18.46
N LYS A 163 18.41 -52.51 17.75
CA LYS A 163 19.33 -53.64 17.90
C LYS A 163 20.70 -53.23 18.48
N GLY A 164 20.86 -51.99 18.95
CA GLY A 164 22.12 -51.50 19.54
C GLY A 164 23.18 -51.05 18.52
N LYS A 165 22.84 -50.97 17.23
CA LYS A 165 23.78 -50.60 16.16
C LYS A 165 23.73 -49.09 15.92
N LYS A 166 24.89 -48.44 15.96
CA LYS A 166 25.02 -47.01 15.61
C LYS A 166 24.87 -46.82 14.10
N VAL A 167 23.79 -46.18 13.69
CA VAL A 167 23.50 -45.82 12.29
C VAL A 167 23.56 -44.30 12.11
N PRO A 168 24.24 -43.78 11.07
CA PRO A 168 24.27 -42.36 10.79
C PRO A 168 22.89 -41.89 10.32
N LYS A 169 22.24 -41.05 11.14
CA LYS A 169 20.97 -40.40 10.86
C LYS A 169 21.19 -38.93 10.53
N LYS A 170 20.66 -38.49 9.39
CA LYS A 170 20.68 -37.09 8.98
C LYS A 170 19.57 -36.34 9.71
N VAL A 171 19.94 -35.46 10.63
CA VAL A 171 19.00 -34.62 11.40
C VAL A 171 19.01 -33.19 10.87
N GLY A 172 17.80 -32.64 10.67
CA GLY A 172 17.64 -31.22 10.41
C GLY A 172 17.81 -30.45 11.70
N LEU A 173 18.72 -29.47 11.75
CA LEU A 173 19.00 -28.68 12.95
C LEU A 173 18.21 -27.37 12.97
N ALA A 174 18.52 -26.49 12.03
CA ALA A 174 17.96 -25.15 11.96
C ALA A 174 17.52 -24.85 10.52
N PRO A 175 16.43 -24.10 10.31
CA PRO A 175 16.03 -23.66 8.98
C PRO A 175 17.15 -22.85 8.31
N VAL A 176 17.32 -23.05 7.00
CA VAL A 176 18.19 -22.23 6.15
C VAL A 176 17.46 -20.91 5.89
N GLN A 177 17.58 -20.03 6.87
CA GLN A 177 16.95 -18.72 6.90
C GLN A 177 17.69 -17.82 7.92
N ARG A 178 17.37 -16.52 7.95
CA ARG A 178 17.71 -15.64 9.07
C ARG A 178 17.16 -16.23 10.37
N GLU A 179 18.00 -16.20 11.41
CA GLU A 179 17.60 -16.60 12.75
C GLU A 179 16.37 -15.81 13.20
N GLY A 180 15.37 -16.54 13.69
CA GLY A 180 14.14 -16.01 14.26
C GLY A 180 12.97 -15.82 13.29
N VAL A 181 13.12 -16.11 11.99
CA VAL A 181 12.00 -16.05 11.03
C VAL A 181 10.91 -17.09 11.34
N ASP A 182 11.28 -18.21 11.95
CA ASP A 182 10.35 -19.19 12.51
C ASP A 182 9.45 -18.59 13.61
N TYR A 183 9.89 -17.53 14.32
CA TYR A 183 9.06 -16.81 15.29
C TYR A 183 7.92 -16.01 14.66
N GLU A 184 7.93 -15.82 13.34
CA GLU A 184 6.88 -15.08 12.61
C GLU A 184 5.65 -15.94 12.30
N PHE A 185 5.80 -17.27 12.22
CA PHE A 185 4.69 -18.18 11.91
C PHE A 185 3.85 -18.51 13.15
N ALA A 186 2.56 -18.79 12.98
CA ALA A 186 1.69 -19.20 14.09
C ALA A 186 1.85 -20.70 14.42
N LEU A 187 2.12 -21.51 13.40
CA LEU A 187 2.40 -22.93 13.48
C LEU A 187 3.73 -23.22 12.79
N VAL A 188 4.58 -24.04 13.40
CA VAL A 188 5.80 -24.55 12.76
C VAL A 188 5.89 -26.04 12.99
N PHE A 189 6.11 -26.79 11.90
CA PHE A 189 6.33 -28.23 11.94
C PHE A 189 7.73 -28.56 11.41
N ASP A 190 8.45 -29.40 12.13
CA ASP A 190 9.70 -30.01 11.69
C ASP A 190 9.43 -31.41 11.16
N ILE A 191 9.75 -31.64 9.90
CA ILE A 191 9.46 -32.90 9.18
C ILE A 191 10.74 -33.69 8.99
N ASP A 192 10.76 -34.91 9.52
CA ASP A 192 11.88 -35.82 9.39
C ASP A 192 12.00 -36.40 7.96
N GLN A 193 13.24 -36.70 7.54
CA GLN A 193 13.48 -37.19 6.18
C GLN A 193 13.04 -38.63 5.94
N GLU A 194 13.16 -39.47 6.97
CA GLU A 194 13.12 -40.93 6.86
C GLU A 194 11.68 -41.42 6.78
N ARG A 195 10.81 -40.89 7.64
CA ARG A 195 9.44 -41.34 7.79
C ARG A 195 8.41 -40.27 7.43
N HIS A 196 8.85 -39.05 7.10
CA HIS A 196 7.98 -37.89 6.84
C HIS A 196 7.03 -37.58 8.00
N ILE A 197 7.47 -37.87 9.22
CA ILE A 197 6.79 -37.52 10.46
C ILE A 197 7.11 -36.06 10.77
N ALA A 198 6.03 -35.32 11.01
CA ALA A 198 6.09 -33.95 11.49
C ALA A 198 5.99 -33.93 13.01
N THR A 199 6.82 -33.11 13.64
CA THR A 199 6.70 -32.70 15.03
C THR A 199 6.35 -31.22 15.07
N SER A 200 5.42 -30.82 15.94
CA SER A 200 5.14 -29.39 16.16
C SER A 200 6.24 -28.76 17.02
N SER A 201 7.03 -27.85 16.45
CA SER A 201 8.02 -27.06 17.21
C SER A 201 7.48 -25.72 17.68
N LYS A 202 6.35 -25.28 17.12
CA LYS A 202 5.63 -24.10 17.58
C LYS A 202 4.15 -24.24 17.29
N ASP A 203 3.34 -24.00 18.32
CA ASP A 203 1.89 -24.03 18.20
C ASP A 203 1.23 -22.89 18.98
N ARG A 204 0.62 -21.93 18.28
CA ARG A 204 -0.23 -20.89 18.88
C ARG A 204 -1.72 -21.26 18.92
N THR A 205 -2.07 -22.43 18.41
CA THR A 205 -3.45 -22.93 18.33
C THR A 205 -3.81 -23.86 19.49
N GLY A 206 -2.83 -24.60 20.02
CA GLY A 206 -3.01 -25.64 21.04
C GLY A 206 -3.56 -26.97 20.50
N ILE A 207 -3.76 -27.09 19.19
CA ILE A 207 -4.32 -28.28 18.53
C ILE A 207 -3.24 -29.35 18.33
N PHE A 208 -1.98 -28.92 18.20
CA PHE A 208 -0.84 -29.75 17.82
C PHE A 208 0.19 -29.85 18.95
N ASP A 209 -0.21 -29.60 20.19
CA ASP A 209 0.66 -29.79 21.35
C ASP A 209 1.07 -31.27 21.44
N GLY A 210 2.38 -31.51 21.51
CA GLY A 210 2.96 -32.86 21.46
C GLY A 210 2.71 -33.63 20.14
N PHE A 211 2.27 -32.97 19.07
CA PHE A 211 1.96 -33.65 17.82
C PHE A 211 3.17 -34.36 17.25
N PHE A 212 2.98 -35.64 16.91
CA PHE A 212 3.96 -36.50 16.25
C PHE A 212 3.24 -37.41 15.27
N GLY A 213 3.27 -37.09 13.98
CA GLY A 213 2.56 -37.86 12.97
C GLY A 213 2.77 -37.35 11.55
N LYS A 214 2.22 -38.06 10.57
CA LYS A 214 2.21 -37.58 9.18
C LYS A 214 1.13 -36.52 9.01
N LEU A 215 1.50 -35.35 8.50
CA LEU A 215 0.52 -34.33 8.14
C LEU A 215 -0.41 -34.82 7.03
N ALA A 216 -1.67 -34.49 7.18
CA ALA A 216 -2.78 -34.97 6.36
C ALA A 216 -3.88 -33.90 6.28
N GLU A 217 -4.82 -34.08 5.36
CA GLU A 217 -5.89 -33.12 5.09
C GLU A 217 -6.77 -32.83 6.32
N GLU A 218 -7.01 -33.83 7.17
CA GLU A 218 -7.72 -33.67 8.44
C GLU A 218 -7.06 -32.65 9.38
N HIS A 219 -5.73 -32.58 9.40
CA HIS A 219 -5.01 -31.58 10.19
C HIS A 219 -5.23 -30.18 9.62
N GLY A 220 -5.30 -30.04 8.29
CA GLY A 220 -5.69 -28.79 7.64
C GLY A 220 -7.13 -28.36 7.99
N ARG A 221 -8.06 -29.31 8.07
CA ARG A 221 -9.44 -29.07 8.51
C ARG A 221 -9.51 -28.61 9.96
N ALA A 222 -8.77 -29.24 10.86
CA ALA A 222 -8.68 -28.80 12.26
C ALA A 222 -8.13 -27.36 12.38
N ILE A 223 -7.11 -27.03 11.58
CA ILE A 223 -6.60 -25.65 11.49
C ILE A 223 -7.70 -24.71 11.01
N ARG A 224 -8.44 -25.06 9.94
CA ARG A 224 -9.57 -24.25 9.44
C ARG A 224 -10.58 -23.97 10.55
N GLU A 225 -11.05 -25.00 11.23
CA GLU A 225 -12.02 -24.87 12.33
C GLU A 225 -11.53 -23.92 13.42
N TRP A 226 -10.25 -24.00 13.79
CA TRP A 226 -9.65 -23.07 14.74
C TRP A 226 -9.59 -21.63 14.23
N LEU A 227 -9.23 -21.41 12.96
CA LEU A 227 -9.16 -20.08 12.35
C LEU A 227 -10.55 -19.41 12.29
N TYR A 228 -11.60 -20.19 12.06
CA TYR A 228 -12.97 -19.67 11.91
C TYR A 228 -13.79 -19.64 13.19
N SER A 229 -13.34 -20.29 14.27
CA SER A 229 -13.99 -20.28 15.59
C SER A 229 -13.69 -19.01 16.41
N GLY A 230 -12.87 -18.10 15.91
CA GLY A 230 -12.81 -16.73 16.41
C GLY A 230 -14.05 -15.93 16.00
N GLU A 231 -14.39 -14.89 16.76
CA GLU A 231 -15.35 -13.91 16.29
C GLU A 231 -14.89 -13.39 14.92
N ALA A 232 -15.84 -13.20 13.99
CA ALA A 232 -15.51 -12.55 12.73
C ALA A 232 -14.71 -11.32 13.10
N ALA A 233 -13.47 -11.23 12.59
CA ALA A 233 -12.69 -10.03 12.80
C ALA A 233 -13.64 -8.90 12.37
N GLU A 234 -14.04 -8.04 13.31
CA GLU A 234 -14.30 -6.66 12.92
C GLU A 234 -13.03 -6.34 12.16
N ARG A 235 -13.12 -6.35 10.83
CA ARG A 235 -12.19 -5.57 10.04
C ARG A 235 -12.20 -4.26 10.84
N PRO A 236 -11.09 -3.75 11.40
CA PRO A 236 -11.05 -2.30 11.57
C PRO A 236 -11.59 -1.81 10.24
N LEU A 237 -12.69 -1.05 10.25
CA LEU A 237 -13.27 -0.49 9.03
C LEU A 237 -12.09 0.12 8.29
N SER A 238 -11.46 -0.70 7.45
CA SER A 238 -10.40 -0.29 6.60
C SER A 238 -11.22 0.59 5.69
N GLN A 239 -10.77 1.83 5.59
CA GLN A 239 -11.18 2.78 4.58
C GLN A 239 -10.89 2.19 3.19
N ALA A 240 -11.50 1.04 2.89
CA ALA A 240 -11.23 0.09 1.81
C ALA A 240 -12.55 -0.40 1.21
N GLU A 241 -13.65 0.31 1.46
CA GLU A 241 -14.57 0.70 0.38
C GLU A 241 -14.15 2.05 -0.25
N GLN A 242 -12.93 2.52 0.00
CA GLN A 242 -12.29 3.54 -0.83
C GLN A 242 -11.09 2.90 -1.51
N GLN A 243 -11.35 2.14 -2.58
CA GLN A 243 -10.39 2.13 -3.67
C GLN A 243 -10.21 3.59 -4.11
N PRO A 244 -9.01 4.16 -4.23
CA PRO A 244 -8.81 5.06 -5.33
C PRO A 244 -8.82 4.15 -6.56
N GLU A 245 -10.00 4.06 -7.19
CA GLU A 245 -10.03 3.94 -8.64
C GLU A 245 -9.01 4.96 -9.20
N GLY A 246 -8.34 4.62 -10.30
CA GLY A 246 -7.47 5.58 -11.00
C GLY A 246 -8.16 6.94 -11.12
N PRO A 247 -7.38 8.05 -11.24
CA PRO A 247 -7.82 9.42 -10.92
C PRO A 247 -9.32 9.59 -11.10
N GLN A 248 -10.07 9.61 -9.98
CA GLN A 248 -11.53 9.67 -10.02
C GLN A 248 -11.90 10.92 -10.79
N PHE A 249 -12.33 10.77 -12.04
CA PHE A 249 -12.83 11.86 -12.84
C PHE A 249 -14.23 12.24 -12.37
N ILE A 250 -14.67 13.46 -12.69
CA ILE A 250 -16.03 13.90 -12.37
C ILE A 250 -17.08 12.93 -12.92
N THR A 251 -18.19 12.77 -12.21
CA THR A 251 -19.31 11.92 -12.66
C THR A 251 -20.03 12.53 -13.86
N ASN A 252 -20.83 11.75 -14.59
CA ASN A 252 -21.65 12.26 -15.71
C ASN A 252 -22.59 13.40 -15.29
N ASP A 253 -23.15 13.33 -14.07
CA ASP A 253 -24.01 14.39 -13.53
C ASP A 253 -23.23 15.68 -13.28
N GLN A 254 -22.01 15.57 -12.74
CA GLN A 254 -21.11 16.72 -12.52
C GLN A 254 -20.60 17.32 -13.83
N LEU A 255 -20.38 16.48 -14.85
CA LEU A 255 -20.04 16.91 -16.20
C LEU A 255 -21.20 17.72 -16.80
N GLN A 256 -22.43 17.23 -16.69
CA GLN A 256 -23.62 17.94 -17.18
C GLN A 256 -23.85 19.25 -16.42
N GLU A 257 -23.57 19.29 -15.11
CA GLU A 257 -23.60 20.51 -14.30
C GLU A 257 -22.60 21.55 -14.80
N LEU A 258 -21.34 21.15 -15.04
CA LEU A 258 -20.31 22.03 -15.57
C LEU A 258 -20.64 22.54 -16.97
N GLU A 259 -21.15 21.68 -17.86
CA GLU A 259 -21.57 22.11 -19.20
C GLU A 259 -22.71 23.13 -19.15
N THR A 260 -23.66 22.94 -18.23
CA THR A 260 -24.75 23.88 -17.99
C THR A 260 -24.20 25.20 -17.47
N LYS A 261 -23.29 25.18 -16.48
CA LYS A 261 -22.67 26.40 -15.92
C LYS A 261 -21.84 27.14 -16.95
N ILE A 262 -20.99 26.46 -17.72
CA ILE A 262 -20.18 27.06 -18.80
C ILE A 262 -21.07 27.81 -19.79
N THR A 263 -22.20 27.20 -20.17
CA THR A 263 -23.18 27.80 -21.07
C THR A 263 -23.87 29.01 -20.43
N GLN A 264 -24.29 28.90 -19.18
CA GLN A 264 -24.96 29.99 -18.44
C GLN A 264 -24.07 31.22 -18.23
N VAL A 265 -22.78 31.03 -17.94
CA VAL A 265 -21.83 32.15 -17.75
C VAL A 265 -21.16 32.60 -19.06
N GLY A 266 -21.47 31.94 -20.19
CA GLY A 266 -20.86 32.25 -21.49
C GLY A 266 -19.33 32.05 -21.52
N ALA A 267 -18.80 31.11 -20.74
CA ALA A 267 -17.37 30.88 -20.69
C ALA A 267 -16.85 30.21 -21.97
N ASN A 268 -15.74 30.70 -22.52
CA ASN A 268 -15.05 30.03 -23.62
C ASN A 268 -14.52 28.67 -23.15
N ARG A 269 -15.06 27.59 -23.72
CA ARG A 269 -14.79 26.20 -23.32
C ARG A 269 -13.33 25.79 -23.48
N GLU A 270 -12.69 26.17 -24.58
CA GLU A 270 -11.28 25.83 -24.83
C GLU A 270 -10.34 26.47 -23.82
N LYS A 271 -10.53 27.76 -23.54
CA LYS A 271 -9.74 28.47 -22.51
C LYS A 271 -9.98 27.91 -21.11
N PHE A 272 -11.20 27.47 -20.83
CA PHE A 272 -11.57 26.87 -19.55
C PHE A 272 -10.93 25.49 -19.35
N LEU A 273 -10.95 24.63 -20.37
CA LEU A 273 -10.26 23.33 -20.36
C LEU A 273 -8.75 23.49 -20.21
N ALA A 274 -8.15 24.45 -20.93
CA ALA A 274 -6.73 24.77 -20.81
C ALA A 274 -6.35 25.28 -19.42
N PHE A 275 -7.21 26.08 -18.77
CA PHE A 275 -7.00 26.53 -17.39
C PHE A 275 -6.99 25.37 -16.38
N LEU A 276 -7.82 24.34 -16.60
CA LEU A 276 -7.87 23.14 -15.78
C LEU A 276 -6.81 22.09 -16.16
N GLY A 277 -6.09 22.30 -17.27
CA GLY A 277 -5.05 21.38 -17.73
C GLY A 277 -5.58 20.04 -18.28
N VAL A 278 -6.84 19.99 -18.71
CA VAL A 278 -7.49 18.77 -19.22
C VAL A 278 -7.93 18.93 -20.68
N LYS A 279 -7.98 17.84 -21.45
CA LYS A 279 -8.38 17.91 -22.87
C LYS A 279 -9.90 17.91 -23.04
N THR A 280 -10.60 17.23 -22.14
CA THR A 280 -12.07 17.15 -22.13
C THR A 280 -12.59 17.29 -20.69
N LEU A 281 -13.85 17.71 -20.51
CA LEU A 281 -14.45 17.80 -19.17
C LEU A 281 -14.58 16.43 -18.50
N ALA A 282 -14.73 15.36 -19.30
CA ALA A 282 -14.76 13.97 -18.81
C ALA A 282 -13.42 13.52 -18.21
N GLU A 283 -12.32 14.21 -18.55
CA GLU A 283 -10.99 13.99 -17.98
C GLU A 283 -10.72 14.91 -16.78
N LEU A 284 -11.70 15.67 -16.29
CA LEU A 284 -11.53 16.53 -15.12
C LEU A 284 -11.45 15.68 -13.85
N PRO A 285 -10.36 15.71 -13.08
CA PRO A 285 -10.30 15.05 -11.79
C PRO A 285 -11.35 15.63 -10.82
N SER A 286 -12.00 14.75 -10.06
CA SER A 286 -13.09 15.10 -9.13
C SER A 286 -12.66 16.09 -8.04
N ASP A 287 -11.39 16.07 -7.62
CA ASP A 287 -10.80 17.02 -6.67
C ASP A 287 -10.66 18.45 -7.25
N GLN A 288 -10.66 18.58 -8.58
CA GLN A 288 -10.67 19.88 -9.27
C GLN A 288 -12.07 20.42 -9.56
N MET A 289 -13.14 19.67 -9.28
CA MET A 289 -14.54 20.10 -9.50
C MET A 289 -14.85 21.41 -8.76
N ALA A 290 -14.44 21.52 -7.50
CA ALA A 290 -14.67 22.72 -6.70
C ALA A 290 -13.95 23.96 -7.28
N ILE A 291 -12.75 23.76 -7.85
CA ILE A 291 -11.97 24.82 -8.49
C ILE A 291 -12.65 25.25 -9.80
N ALA A 292 -13.10 24.29 -10.60
CA ALA A 292 -13.82 24.52 -11.86
C ALA A 292 -15.13 25.30 -11.63
N VAL A 293 -15.94 24.87 -10.66
CA VAL A 293 -17.19 25.55 -10.30
C VAL A 293 -16.92 26.96 -9.78
N LYS A 294 -15.95 27.13 -8.87
CA LYS A 294 -15.58 28.45 -8.33
C LYS A 294 -15.06 29.40 -9.42
N ALA A 295 -14.32 28.90 -10.40
CA ALA A 295 -13.84 29.71 -11.53
C ALA A 295 -14.97 30.17 -12.45
N LEU A 296 -16.02 29.35 -12.64
CA LEU A 296 -17.21 29.74 -13.38
C LEU A 296 -18.11 30.69 -12.58
N ASP A 297 -18.29 30.45 -11.28
CA ASP A 297 -19.08 31.32 -10.40
C ASP A 297 -18.39 32.69 -10.17
N ALA A 298 -17.06 32.76 -10.31
CA ALA A 298 -16.31 34.00 -10.31
C ALA A 298 -16.46 34.80 -11.63
N LYS A 299 -16.99 34.20 -12.70
CA LYS A 299 -17.38 34.94 -13.90
C LYS A 299 -18.80 35.48 -13.70
N PRO A 300 -19.01 36.80 -13.88
CA PRO A 300 -20.35 37.36 -13.77
C PRO A 300 -21.29 36.68 -14.77
N LYS A 301 -22.50 36.32 -14.30
CA LYS A 301 -23.55 35.77 -15.17
C LYS A 301 -23.78 36.71 -16.34
N ASN A 302 -23.95 36.12 -17.53
CA ASN A 302 -24.19 36.87 -18.74
C ASN A 302 -25.43 37.77 -18.54
N GLY A 303 -25.22 39.09 -18.42
CA GLY A 303 -26.31 40.07 -18.28
C GLY A 303 -26.13 41.20 -17.25
N GLU A 304 -25.17 41.15 -16.33
CA GLU A 304 -24.92 42.28 -15.41
C GLU A 304 -23.77 43.18 -15.89
N LYS A 305 -24.06 44.48 -16.01
CA LYS A 305 -23.11 45.52 -16.45
C LYS A 305 -21.89 45.56 -15.53
N PRO A 306 -20.69 45.88 -16.06
CA PRO A 306 -19.47 45.92 -15.26
C PRO A 306 -19.63 46.92 -14.10
N VAL A 307 -19.23 46.48 -12.90
CA VAL A 307 -19.07 47.34 -11.72
C VAL A 307 -18.12 48.47 -12.12
N SER A 308 -18.54 49.73 -12.00
CA SER A 308 -17.72 50.86 -12.42
C SER A 308 -16.43 50.89 -11.59
N LYS A 309 -15.32 51.31 -12.20
CA LYS A 309 -14.00 51.32 -11.56
C LYS A 309 -13.98 52.23 -10.33
N VAL A 310 -14.88 53.22 -10.31
CA VAL A 310 -15.16 54.11 -9.16
C VAL A 310 -15.71 53.34 -7.95
N THR A 311 -16.57 52.34 -8.13
CA THR A 311 -17.11 51.51 -7.03
C THR A 311 -16.04 50.61 -6.41
N GLU A 312 -15.13 50.06 -7.21
CA GLU A 312 -13.98 49.30 -6.69
C GLU A 312 -13.02 50.20 -5.91
N ILE A 313 -12.75 51.41 -6.42
CA ILE A 313 -11.83 52.36 -5.80
C ILE A 313 -12.37 52.87 -4.47
N THR A 314 -13.64 53.25 -4.40
CA THR A 314 -14.27 53.74 -3.16
C THR A 314 -14.33 52.65 -2.09
N THR A 315 -14.58 51.40 -2.48
CA THR A 315 -14.54 50.24 -1.57
C THR A 315 -13.12 50.01 -1.02
N ALA A 316 -12.09 50.13 -1.87
CA ALA A 316 -10.69 49.98 -1.45
C ALA A 316 -10.21 51.12 -0.53
N LEU A 317 -10.74 52.34 -0.69
CA LEU A 317 -10.48 53.47 0.21
C LEU A 317 -11.15 53.26 1.57
N ALA A 318 -12.40 52.83 1.59
CA ALA A 318 -13.14 52.53 2.82
C ALA A 318 -12.47 51.41 3.63
N ALA A 319 -12.02 50.34 2.97
CA ALA A 319 -11.30 49.23 3.62
C ALA A 319 -10.01 49.66 4.32
N ARG A 320 -9.33 50.69 3.78
CA ARG A 320 -8.12 51.28 4.37
C ARG A 320 -8.39 52.47 5.30
N ARG A 321 -9.67 52.80 5.55
CA ARG A 321 -10.10 53.95 6.35
C ARG A 321 -9.50 55.29 5.88
N ILE A 322 -9.27 55.42 4.57
CA ILE A 322 -8.78 56.68 3.98
C ILE A 322 -10.01 57.58 3.77
N PRO A 323 -10.05 58.79 4.34
CA PRO A 323 -11.18 59.71 4.13
C PRO A 323 -11.27 60.12 2.66
N PHE A 324 -12.46 60.08 2.09
CA PHE A 324 -12.71 60.53 0.71
C PHE A 324 -14.09 61.17 0.54
N LYS A 325 -14.23 61.96 -0.53
CA LYS A 325 -15.49 62.55 -1.01
C LYS A 325 -15.63 62.30 -2.50
N MET A 326 -16.85 62.14 -2.97
CA MET A 326 -17.16 62.06 -4.40
C MET A 326 -17.82 63.35 -4.86
N GLU A 327 -17.45 63.81 -6.04
CA GLU A 327 -18.08 64.95 -6.69
C GLU A 327 -19.05 64.45 -7.75
N GLU A 328 -20.35 64.53 -7.44
CA GLU A 328 -21.42 63.90 -8.23
C GLU A 328 -21.54 64.47 -9.66
N ALA A 329 -21.13 65.72 -9.88
CA ALA A 329 -21.18 66.37 -11.18
C ALA A 329 -20.07 65.93 -12.15
N THR A 330 -18.91 65.50 -11.63
CA THR A 330 -17.72 65.19 -12.44
C THR A 330 -17.29 63.73 -12.36
N GLY A 331 -17.85 62.96 -11.42
CA GLY A 331 -17.46 61.57 -11.16
C GLY A 331 -16.08 61.42 -10.52
N GLU A 332 -15.51 62.52 -10.00
CA GLU A 332 -14.17 62.52 -9.39
C GLU A 332 -14.21 62.06 -7.94
N VAL A 333 -13.21 61.27 -7.53
CA VAL A 333 -13.03 60.83 -6.15
C VAL A 333 -11.85 61.59 -5.55
N HIS A 334 -12.10 62.30 -4.45
CA HIS A 334 -11.13 63.13 -3.73
C HIS A 334 -10.79 62.47 -2.40
N ALA A 335 -9.58 61.94 -2.26
CA ALA A 335 -9.07 61.30 -1.05
C ALA A 335 -8.11 62.22 -0.27
N THR A 336 -8.29 62.31 1.04
CA THR A 336 -7.49 63.17 1.94
C THR A 336 -6.90 62.34 3.09
N PRO A 337 -5.86 61.51 2.83
CA PRO A 337 -5.14 60.83 3.89
C PRO A 337 -4.38 61.84 4.77
N SER A 338 -4.04 61.43 6.01
CA SER A 338 -3.22 62.25 6.90
C SER A 338 -1.86 62.59 6.29
N TYR A 339 -1.30 63.75 6.62
CA TYR A 339 -0.01 64.19 6.08
C TYR A 339 1.14 63.24 6.46
N GLN A 340 1.05 62.54 7.59
CA GLN A 340 2.07 61.59 8.04
C GLN A 340 1.83 60.15 7.54
N ASP A 341 0.70 59.89 6.85
CA ASP A 341 0.33 58.56 6.37
C ASP A 341 0.94 58.26 4.99
N THR A 342 2.23 57.92 5.00
CA THR A 342 2.98 57.51 3.81
C THR A 342 2.39 56.28 3.11
N PRO A 343 1.98 55.20 3.82
CA PRO A 343 1.38 54.01 3.19
C PRO A 343 0.11 54.31 2.39
N SER A 344 -0.79 55.14 2.92
CA SER A 344 -2.01 55.52 2.19
C SER A 344 -1.71 56.35 0.95
N LYS A 345 -0.69 57.23 0.98
CA LYS A 345 -0.28 58.00 -0.20
C LYS A 345 0.33 57.13 -1.30
N GLU A 346 1.13 56.12 -0.93
CA GLU A 346 1.68 55.15 -1.89
C GLU A 346 0.57 54.32 -2.53
N PHE A 347 -0.39 53.87 -1.72
CA PHE A 347 -1.57 53.17 -2.22
C PHE A 347 -2.39 54.01 -3.21
N LEU A 348 -2.62 55.29 -2.91
CA LEU A 348 -3.34 56.21 -3.80
C LEU A 348 -2.63 56.39 -5.14
N LYS A 349 -1.30 56.57 -5.13
CA LYS A 349 -0.48 56.61 -6.36
C LYS A 349 -0.62 55.33 -7.18
N ALA A 350 -0.54 54.17 -6.52
CA ALA A 350 -0.66 52.86 -7.19
C ALA A 350 -2.05 52.64 -7.82
N LYS A 351 -3.10 53.29 -7.26
CA LYS A 351 -4.46 53.27 -7.82
C LYS A 351 -4.74 54.40 -8.81
N GLY A 352 -3.72 55.18 -9.19
CA GLY A 352 -3.83 56.18 -10.25
C GLY A 352 -4.35 57.54 -9.79
N PHE A 353 -4.44 57.80 -8.48
CA PHE A 353 -4.76 59.13 -7.97
C PHE A 353 -3.59 60.09 -8.21
N ARG A 354 -3.92 61.35 -8.53
CA ARG A 354 -2.93 62.43 -8.70
C ARG A 354 -3.13 63.48 -7.61
N TRP A 355 -2.03 63.99 -7.07
CA TRP A 355 -2.10 65.06 -6.08
C TRP A 355 -2.51 66.39 -6.75
N ASN A 356 -3.58 66.99 -6.24
CA ASN A 356 -4.03 68.33 -6.62
C ASN A 356 -3.64 69.33 -5.52
N SER A 357 -2.71 70.24 -5.84
CA SER A 357 -2.20 71.24 -4.89
C SER A 357 -3.22 72.31 -4.52
N SER A 358 -4.14 72.66 -5.43
CA SER A 358 -5.19 73.66 -5.20
C SER A 358 -6.28 73.17 -4.25
N GLY A 359 -6.65 71.88 -4.34
CA GLY A 359 -7.64 71.23 -3.48
C GLY A 359 -7.06 70.54 -2.24
N LYS A 360 -5.73 70.46 -2.11
CA LYS A 360 -5.00 69.68 -1.08
C LYS A 360 -5.53 68.24 -0.93
N ALA A 361 -5.86 67.60 -2.05
CA ALA A 361 -6.43 66.25 -2.09
C ALA A 361 -5.81 65.41 -3.21
N TRP A 362 -5.88 64.09 -3.04
CA TRP A 362 -5.59 63.12 -4.09
C TRP A 362 -6.85 62.90 -4.92
N VAL A 363 -6.78 63.13 -6.23
CA VAL A 363 -7.94 63.07 -7.12
C VAL A 363 -7.81 61.90 -8.08
N TYR A 364 -8.87 61.10 -8.19
CA TYR A 364 -9.03 60.07 -9.21
C TYR A 364 -10.16 60.46 -10.15
N ARG A 365 -9.90 60.33 -11.46
CA ARG A 365 -10.88 60.52 -12.52
C ARG A 365 -10.87 59.29 -13.39
N GLU A 366 -12.03 58.68 -13.59
CA GLU A 366 -12.19 57.60 -14.56
C GLU A 366 -12.05 58.24 -15.95
N ALA A 367 -11.09 57.75 -16.74
CA ALA A 367 -10.95 58.21 -18.12
C ALA A 367 -12.18 57.71 -18.89
N ALA A 368 -12.85 58.62 -19.61
CA ALA A 368 -14.01 58.33 -20.43
C ALA A 368 -13.70 57.30 -21.53
#